data_AF-A0A673H3D3-F1
#
_entry.id   AF-A0A673H3D3-F1
#
_cell.length_a   1.000
_cell.length_b   1.000
_cell.length_c   1.000
_cell.angle_alpha   90.00
_cell.angle_beta   90.00
_cell.angle_gamma   90.00
#
_symmetry.space_group_name_H-M   'P 1'
#
loop_
_entity.id
_entity.type
_entity.pdbx_description
1 polymer ?
#
loop_
_entity_poly.entity_id
_entity_poly.type
_entity_poly.pdbx_seq_one_letter_code
_entity_poly.pdbx_strand_id
1 'polypeptide(L)'
;YTLFPPILKFFSLFFPATRALSVLSVDMRAMDNKKAHNTSSYKNTSLIVRRNKEFILIIRFDRPFNNQQDNVQIEFMIGNSPDENRGTYITVFIGKEKRDGRWNGRVIGTQGNGVTVGITPGASCIIGRFRTFVTVITDLGKQRTPRNPDTDFYVLFNPWDPDTDRQEYVLNDVGIIYNGEFNNISSRSWNYGQFEEGVLDACLLVLDAGKVPLLYRGNAIELIRQGSALMNSQDDNGVLVGNWSSDYSIGTAPTAWTGSPEILLKYAKDGGLPVCFAQCWVFAGVLNTFLRCLGIPARVVTNFASAHDNTGNLKTDIILDENGGVSRSRTRDSIWNYHSWNEVYMRRPDLPEKYSGWQVVDSTPQETSDGLYRCGPTSVNAIKDGELSYPFDARFVFAELNSDVIYYQSDKYGNTKIIQVDTTYVGKLLVTKRVNSNAYDDITSTYKYPEGKLHLVQKHLGMDGHTCPIPFPVILQPSSWRVRFVWMIILQSVLALKSAPKCVKTQITNNPKMAVAVGQELTAVLESSLIAPGGTLQYTDTITPQSPGKKVLMACLDCATVRQVTNQLEIFVQ
;
A
#
# COMPACT_ATOMS: atom_id res chain seq x y z
N TYR A 1 -57.84 -74.00 38.36
CA TYR A 1 -57.97 -72.56 38.65
C TYR A 1 -56.66 -72.11 39.31
N THR A 2 -55.89 -71.12 38.83
CA THR A 2 -56.05 -70.30 37.62
C THR A 2 -54.68 -69.70 37.24
N LEU A 3 -54.21 -70.04 36.03
CA LEU A 3 -53.55 -69.18 35.02
C LEU A 3 -52.81 -67.90 35.46
N PHE A 4 -51.49 -67.88 35.23
CA PHE A 4 -50.69 -66.65 35.06
C PHE A 4 -50.96 -66.00 33.68
N PRO A 5 -51.00 -64.65 33.56
CA PRO A 5 -51.04 -63.94 32.29
C PRO A 5 -49.64 -63.81 31.63
N PRO A 6 -49.56 -63.54 30.31
CA PRO A 6 -48.36 -63.82 29.53
C PRO A 6 -47.33 -62.68 29.43
N ILE A 7 -46.11 -63.09 29.11
CA ILE A 7 -44.95 -62.26 28.79
C ILE A 7 -45.25 -61.30 27.62
N LEU A 8 -45.08 -60.00 27.84
CA LEU A 8 -44.99 -59.03 26.74
C LEU A 8 -43.72 -59.31 25.93
N LYS A 9 -43.88 -59.78 24.68
CA LYS A 9 -42.79 -59.77 23.71
C LYS A 9 -42.46 -58.33 23.33
N PHE A 10 -41.38 -57.80 23.89
CA PHE A 10 -40.70 -56.65 23.29
C PHE A 10 -40.24 -57.04 21.89
N PHE A 11 -40.90 -56.51 20.86
CA PHE A 11 -40.29 -56.43 19.54
C PHE A 11 -39.15 -55.42 19.63
N SER A 12 -37.92 -55.92 19.78
CA SER A 12 -36.74 -55.13 19.45
C SER A 12 -36.76 -54.89 17.93
N LEU A 13 -37.31 -53.74 17.54
CA LEU A 13 -37.05 -53.16 16.24
C LEU A 13 -35.54 -52.89 16.15
N PHE A 14 -34.81 -53.90 15.65
CA PHE A 14 -33.46 -53.73 15.14
C PHE A 14 -33.54 -52.83 13.91
N PHE A 15 -33.62 -51.52 14.15
CA PHE A 15 -33.09 -50.56 13.19
C PHE A 15 -31.62 -50.93 13.00
N PRO A 16 -31.18 -51.28 11.77
CA PRO A 16 -29.77 -51.49 11.53
C PRO A 16 -29.08 -50.16 11.82
N ALA A 17 -28.26 -50.11 12.86
CA ALA A 17 -27.50 -48.92 13.21
C ALA A 17 -26.62 -48.58 12.01
N THR A 18 -27.02 -47.56 11.25
CA THR A 18 -26.32 -47.14 10.04
C THR A 18 -24.90 -46.76 10.43
N ARG A 19 -23.94 -47.58 9.99
CA ARG A 19 -22.52 -47.41 10.27
C ARG A 19 -22.12 -45.94 10.07
N ALA A 20 -21.54 -45.35 11.11
CA ALA A 20 -21.06 -43.98 11.07
C ALA A 20 -20.12 -43.81 9.87
N LEU A 21 -20.34 -42.73 9.11
CA LEU A 21 -19.57 -42.44 7.91
C LEU A 21 -18.09 -42.25 8.28
N SER A 22 -17.19 -42.86 7.52
CA SER A 22 -15.73 -42.71 7.72
C SER A 22 -15.09 -42.10 6.48
N VAL A 23 -14.11 -41.20 6.68
CA VAL A 23 -13.33 -40.59 5.60
C VAL A 23 -12.14 -41.50 5.27
N LEU A 24 -12.06 -41.96 4.02
CA LEU A 24 -10.95 -42.77 3.51
C LEU A 24 -9.82 -41.90 2.94
N SER A 25 -10.15 -40.86 2.16
CA SER A 25 -9.16 -39.95 1.59
C SER A 25 -9.78 -38.62 1.12
N VAL A 26 -8.91 -37.63 0.90
CA VAL A 26 -9.25 -36.32 0.34
C VAL A 26 -8.32 -36.06 -0.85
N ASP A 27 -8.88 -35.92 -2.04
CA ASP A 27 -8.19 -35.49 -3.26
C ASP A 27 -8.42 -33.97 -3.45
N MET A 28 -7.34 -33.19 -3.32
CA MET A 28 -7.36 -31.72 -3.42
C MET A 28 -7.42 -31.21 -4.87
N ARG A 29 -7.56 -32.09 -5.88
CA ARG A 29 -7.61 -31.78 -7.32
C ARG A 29 -6.50 -30.81 -7.77
N ALA A 30 -5.30 -31.00 -7.23
CA ALA A 30 -4.24 -29.99 -7.24
C ALA A 30 -3.90 -29.47 -8.66
N MET A 31 -3.83 -30.36 -9.66
CA MET A 31 -3.54 -29.98 -11.05
C MET A 31 -4.64 -29.13 -11.69
N ASP A 32 -5.90 -29.58 -11.60
CA ASP A 32 -7.05 -28.89 -12.19
C ASP A 32 -7.26 -27.51 -11.55
N ASN A 33 -7.19 -27.47 -10.21
CA ASN A 33 -7.33 -26.24 -9.45
C ASN A 33 -6.18 -25.26 -9.74
N LYS A 34 -4.92 -25.70 -9.81
CA LYS A 34 -3.80 -24.82 -10.16
C LYS A 34 -3.97 -24.18 -11.54
N LYS A 35 -4.45 -24.95 -12.50
CA LYS A 35 -4.77 -24.45 -13.85
C LYS A 35 -5.90 -23.41 -13.78
N ALA A 36 -6.99 -23.71 -13.07
CA ALA A 36 -8.11 -22.79 -12.90
C ALA A 36 -7.74 -21.51 -12.14
N HIS A 37 -6.78 -21.55 -11.21
CA HIS A 37 -6.38 -20.42 -10.36
C HIS A 37 -5.18 -19.62 -10.89
N ASN A 38 -4.63 -19.96 -12.07
CA ASN A 38 -3.41 -19.35 -12.60
C ASN A 38 -2.24 -19.45 -11.60
N THR A 39 -2.01 -20.66 -11.11
CA THR A 39 -0.98 -21.03 -10.11
C THR A 39 -0.22 -22.30 -10.52
N SER A 40 -0.35 -22.75 -11.77
CA SER A 40 0.40 -23.88 -12.34
C SER A 40 1.90 -23.64 -12.47
N SER A 41 2.35 -22.39 -12.59
CA SER A 41 3.78 -22.06 -12.77
C SER A 41 4.63 -22.32 -11.54
N TYR A 42 4.03 -22.23 -10.33
CA TYR A 42 4.74 -22.42 -9.05
C TYR A 42 5.31 -23.85 -8.97
N LYS A 43 6.63 -23.97 -8.86
CA LYS A 43 7.36 -25.21 -8.61
C LYS A 43 7.17 -25.66 -7.15
N ASN A 44 5.97 -26.15 -6.85
CA ASN A 44 5.55 -26.64 -5.55
C ASN A 44 4.52 -27.77 -5.77
N THR A 45 4.53 -28.82 -4.96
CA THR A 45 3.62 -29.97 -5.10
C THR A 45 2.23 -29.72 -4.53
N SER A 46 2.14 -29.00 -3.41
CA SER A 46 0.88 -28.71 -2.69
C SER A 46 -0.08 -27.88 -3.54
N LEU A 47 -1.38 -27.91 -3.24
CA LEU A 47 -2.36 -27.07 -3.93
C LEU A 47 -2.07 -25.57 -3.65
N ILE A 48 -2.23 -24.72 -4.66
CA ILE A 48 -2.13 -23.25 -4.52
C ILE A 48 -3.36 -22.65 -5.21
N VAL A 49 -4.16 -21.90 -4.46
CA VAL A 49 -5.39 -21.23 -4.93
C VAL A 49 -5.31 -19.73 -4.65
N ARG A 50 -6.24 -18.97 -5.23
CA ARG A 50 -6.42 -17.55 -4.99
C ARG A 50 -7.76 -17.33 -4.30
N ARG A 51 -7.82 -16.38 -3.36
CA ARG A 51 -9.05 -16.06 -2.61
C ARG A 51 -10.16 -15.54 -3.53
N ASN A 52 -11.41 -15.53 -3.07
CA ASN A 52 -12.58 -15.14 -3.87
C ASN A 52 -12.75 -15.94 -5.18
N LYS A 53 -12.33 -17.21 -5.21
CA LYS A 53 -12.50 -18.09 -6.36
C LYS A 53 -12.72 -19.53 -5.90
N GLU A 54 -13.67 -20.23 -6.53
CA GLU A 54 -13.99 -21.61 -6.18
C GLU A 54 -12.84 -22.56 -6.58
N PHE A 55 -12.48 -23.47 -5.70
CA PHE A 55 -11.65 -24.65 -5.98
C PHE A 55 -12.40 -25.91 -5.58
N ILE A 56 -12.02 -27.05 -6.15
CA ILE A 56 -12.75 -28.32 -5.99
C ILE A 56 -11.92 -29.31 -5.17
N LEU A 57 -12.54 -30.03 -4.24
CA LEU A 57 -11.95 -31.21 -3.60
C LEU A 57 -12.91 -32.40 -3.68
N ILE A 58 -12.37 -33.62 -3.63
CA ILE A 58 -13.16 -34.86 -3.59
C ILE A 58 -12.88 -35.58 -2.28
N ILE A 59 -13.91 -35.77 -1.46
CA ILE A 59 -13.85 -36.59 -0.25
C ILE A 59 -14.34 -37.99 -0.60
N ARG A 60 -13.55 -39.02 -0.29
CA ARG A 60 -13.94 -40.43 -0.44
C ARG A 60 -14.29 -41.00 0.92
N PHE A 61 -15.45 -41.63 1.03
CA PHE A 61 -15.95 -42.24 2.26
C PHE A 61 -16.00 -43.77 2.20
N ASP A 62 -16.25 -44.43 3.33
CA ASP A 62 -16.39 -45.90 3.41
C ASP A 62 -17.73 -46.42 2.84
N ARG A 63 -18.73 -45.55 2.72
CA ARG A 63 -20.02 -45.81 2.06
C ARG A 63 -20.52 -44.58 1.29
N PRO A 64 -21.60 -44.68 0.48
CA PRO A 64 -22.24 -43.51 -0.11
C PRO A 64 -22.69 -42.49 0.95
N PHE A 65 -22.51 -41.22 0.64
CA PHE A 65 -22.88 -40.07 1.47
C PHE A 65 -24.37 -39.75 1.30
N ASN A 66 -25.09 -39.64 2.42
CA ASN A 66 -26.50 -39.26 2.46
C ASN A 66 -26.65 -37.84 3.02
N ASN A 67 -27.02 -36.88 2.17
CA ASN A 67 -27.13 -35.47 2.54
C ASN A 67 -28.26 -35.13 3.53
N GLN A 68 -29.15 -36.07 3.88
CA GLN A 68 -30.19 -35.90 4.91
C GLN A 68 -29.80 -36.49 6.27
N GLN A 69 -28.84 -37.43 6.29
CA GLN A 69 -28.46 -38.19 7.48
C GLN A 69 -27.05 -37.85 7.96
N ASP A 70 -26.10 -37.75 7.04
CA ASP A 70 -24.69 -37.48 7.34
C ASP A 70 -24.44 -35.98 7.51
N ASN A 71 -23.68 -35.62 8.52
CA ASN A 71 -23.20 -34.25 8.75
C ASN A 71 -21.66 -34.25 8.71
N VAL A 72 -21.08 -33.52 7.76
CA VAL A 72 -19.62 -33.46 7.55
C VAL A 72 -19.16 -32.01 7.55
N GLN A 73 -18.17 -31.73 8.39
CA GLN A 73 -17.53 -30.44 8.56
C GLN A 73 -16.11 -30.51 7.99
N ILE A 74 -15.85 -29.78 6.91
CA ILE A 74 -14.50 -29.55 6.38
C ILE A 74 -13.88 -28.40 7.16
N GLU A 75 -12.63 -28.54 7.54
CA GLU A 75 -11.93 -27.62 8.44
C GLU A 75 -10.61 -27.15 7.83
N PHE A 76 -10.39 -25.84 7.84
CA PHE A 76 -9.16 -25.22 7.36
C PHE A 76 -8.51 -24.44 8.50
N MET A 77 -7.24 -24.70 8.79
CA MET A 77 -6.53 -24.16 9.96
C MET A 77 -5.15 -23.61 9.63
N ILE A 78 -4.88 -22.36 10.01
CA ILE A 78 -3.57 -21.70 9.89
C ILE A 78 -3.07 -21.22 11.26
N GLY A 79 -1.74 -21.25 11.48
CA GLY A 79 -1.10 -20.83 12.73
C GLY A 79 -1.18 -21.83 13.89
N ASN A 80 -0.51 -21.51 14.99
CA ASN A 80 -0.36 -22.42 16.14
C ASN A 80 -1.59 -22.44 17.07
N SER A 81 -2.41 -21.39 17.04
CA SER A 81 -3.67 -21.31 17.81
C SER A 81 -4.81 -20.82 16.89
N PRO A 82 -5.41 -21.73 16.10
CA PRO A 82 -6.54 -21.42 15.22
C PRO A 82 -7.79 -21.00 16.01
N ASP A 83 -8.48 -19.95 15.53
CA ASP A 83 -9.65 -19.35 16.16
C ASP A 83 -10.64 -18.86 15.09
N GLU A 84 -11.94 -19.10 15.28
CA GLU A 84 -13.00 -18.78 14.30
C GLU A 84 -13.26 -17.27 14.18
N ASN A 85 -13.17 -16.54 15.29
CA ASN A 85 -13.37 -15.08 15.33
C ASN A 85 -12.20 -14.34 14.66
N ARG A 86 -11.00 -14.91 14.71
CA ARG A 86 -9.82 -14.44 14.00
C ARG A 86 -9.72 -14.95 12.56
N GLY A 87 -10.61 -15.84 12.14
CA GLY A 87 -10.59 -16.43 10.80
C GLY A 87 -9.36 -17.28 10.51
N THR A 88 -8.66 -17.76 11.55
CA THR A 88 -7.54 -18.70 11.42
C THR A 88 -7.98 -20.16 11.56
N TYR A 89 -9.21 -20.38 12.05
CA TYR A 89 -9.98 -21.62 11.90
C TYR A 89 -11.23 -21.32 11.06
N ILE A 90 -11.41 -22.04 9.96
CA ILE A 90 -12.56 -21.92 9.06
C ILE A 90 -13.26 -23.27 8.96
N THR A 91 -14.59 -23.25 8.97
CA THR A 91 -15.43 -24.44 8.90
C THR A 91 -16.39 -24.32 7.72
N VAL A 92 -16.59 -25.43 7.00
CA VAL A 92 -17.50 -25.53 5.85
C VAL A 92 -18.31 -26.81 5.98
N PHE A 93 -19.63 -26.70 5.99
CA PHE A 93 -20.54 -27.83 6.27
C PHE A 93 -21.15 -28.39 4.98
N ILE A 94 -21.23 -29.73 4.89
CA ILE A 94 -21.96 -30.45 3.86
C ILE A 94 -22.87 -31.52 4.49
N GLY A 95 -24.06 -31.68 3.91
CA GLY A 95 -25.04 -32.70 4.34
C GLY A 95 -26.18 -32.13 5.16
N LYS A 96 -26.52 -32.83 6.25
CA LYS A 96 -27.71 -32.62 7.08
C LYS A 96 -27.79 -31.20 7.66
N GLU A 97 -26.65 -30.67 8.11
CA GLU A 97 -26.55 -29.27 8.50
C GLU A 97 -25.94 -28.43 7.38
N LYS A 98 -26.51 -27.24 7.18
CA LYS A 98 -25.90 -26.16 6.42
C LYS A 98 -25.73 -24.98 7.36
N ARG A 99 -24.56 -24.36 7.33
CA ARG A 99 -24.24 -23.14 8.07
C ARG A 99 -23.48 -22.23 7.13
N ASP A 100 -23.93 -20.99 7.02
CA ASP A 100 -23.19 -19.97 6.28
C ASP A 100 -21.93 -19.61 7.09
N GLY A 101 -20.80 -19.48 6.39
CA GLY A 101 -19.49 -19.27 7.00
C GLY A 101 -18.69 -18.22 6.24
N ARG A 102 -17.48 -17.93 6.71
CA ARG A 102 -16.56 -16.99 6.02
C ARG A 102 -16.14 -17.46 4.63
N TRP A 103 -16.23 -18.77 4.38
CA TRP A 103 -15.97 -19.41 3.10
C TRP A 103 -17.25 -20.13 2.67
N ASN A 104 -17.59 -20.02 1.39
CA ASN A 104 -18.75 -20.70 0.84
C ASN A 104 -18.38 -22.13 0.45
N GLY A 105 -19.28 -23.08 0.71
CA GLY A 105 -19.12 -24.48 0.32
C GLY A 105 -20.39 -25.06 -0.26
N ARG A 106 -20.26 -25.91 -1.27
CA ARG A 106 -21.39 -26.62 -1.87
C ARG A 106 -20.98 -28.00 -2.37
N VAL A 107 -21.89 -28.98 -2.26
CA VAL A 107 -21.74 -30.26 -2.97
C VAL A 107 -22.01 -30.00 -4.45
N ILE A 108 -21.03 -30.29 -5.30
CA ILE A 108 -21.14 -30.20 -6.76
C ILE A 108 -21.76 -31.49 -7.32
N GLY A 109 -21.39 -32.64 -6.76
CA GLY A 109 -21.92 -33.94 -7.18
C GLY A 109 -21.43 -35.10 -6.31
N THR A 110 -22.12 -36.23 -6.42
CA THR A 110 -21.84 -37.47 -5.68
C THR A 110 -21.74 -38.64 -6.65
N GLN A 111 -20.67 -39.42 -6.57
CA GLN A 111 -20.44 -40.59 -7.43
C GLN A 111 -19.90 -41.76 -6.60
N GLY A 112 -20.72 -42.80 -6.41
CA GLY A 112 -20.41 -43.90 -5.50
C GLY A 112 -20.16 -43.38 -4.07
N ASN A 113 -18.98 -43.67 -3.53
CA ASN A 113 -18.54 -43.16 -2.23
C ASN A 113 -17.79 -41.81 -2.29
N GLY A 114 -17.65 -41.21 -3.47
CA GLY A 114 -16.98 -39.93 -3.66
C GLY A 114 -17.96 -38.75 -3.65
N VAL A 115 -17.65 -37.71 -2.88
CA VAL A 115 -18.39 -36.43 -2.86
C VAL A 115 -17.46 -35.33 -3.35
N THR A 116 -17.87 -34.66 -4.44
CA THR A 116 -17.17 -33.51 -5.00
C THR A 116 -17.72 -32.24 -4.38
N VAL A 117 -16.85 -31.43 -3.77
CA VAL A 117 -17.20 -30.22 -3.04
C VAL A 117 -16.50 -29.02 -3.65
N GLY A 118 -17.26 -27.97 -3.96
CA GLY A 118 -16.73 -26.66 -4.31
C GLY A 118 -16.54 -25.82 -3.06
N ILE A 119 -15.37 -25.21 -2.91
CA ILE A 119 -14.98 -24.36 -1.78
C ILE A 119 -14.52 -23.01 -2.33
N THR A 120 -15.12 -21.91 -1.85
CA THR A 120 -14.71 -20.54 -2.21
C THR A 120 -14.21 -19.81 -0.97
N PRO A 121 -12.89 -19.55 -0.85
CA PRO A 121 -12.35 -18.71 0.20
C PRO A 121 -12.88 -17.27 0.09
N GLY A 122 -13.28 -16.67 1.21
CA GLY A 122 -13.80 -15.30 1.22
C GLY A 122 -12.80 -14.26 0.69
N ALA A 123 -13.31 -13.12 0.19
CA ALA A 123 -12.48 -12.08 -0.41
C ALA A 123 -11.46 -11.43 0.54
N SER A 124 -11.71 -11.49 1.86
CA SER A 124 -10.80 -11.05 2.92
C SER A 124 -9.96 -12.18 3.53
N CYS A 125 -9.91 -13.36 2.88
CA CYS A 125 -9.15 -14.50 3.40
C CYS A 125 -7.67 -14.16 3.64
N ILE A 126 -7.16 -14.66 4.77
CA ILE A 126 -5.75 -14.62 5.17
C ILE A 126 -4.90 -15.31 4.10
N ILE A 127 -3.79 -14.67 3.73
CA ILE A 127 -2.81 -15.23 2.80
C ILE A 127 -1.81 -16.10 3.58
N GLY A 128 -1.55 -17.30 3.07
CA GLY A 128 -0.66 -18.27 3.70
C GLY A 128 -1.05 -19.74 3.46
N ARG A 129 -0.39 -20.64 4.18
CA ARG A 129 -0.57 -22.10 4.09
C ARG A 129 -1.57 -22.60 5.13
N PHE A 130 -2.63 -23.27 4.67
CA PHE A 130 -3.67 -23.86 5.49
C PHE A 130 -3.51 -25.38 5.57
N ARG A 131 -3.84 -25.94 6.74
CA ARG A 131 -4.00 -27.39 6.95
C ARG A 131 -5.46 -27.75 6.76
N THR A 132 -5.73 -28.86 6.09
CA THR A 132 -7.08 -29.39 5.86
C THR A 132 -7.37 -30.55 6.81
N PHE A 133 -8.59 -30.60 7.35
CA PHE A 133 -9.15 -31.76 8.03
C PHE A 133 -10.61 -31.97 7.59
N VAL A 134 -11.10 -33.20 7.71
CA VAL A 134 -12.52 -33.52 7.53
C VAL A 134 -13.03 -34.17 8.81
N THR A 135 -14.13 -33.64 9.34
CA THR A 135 -14.76 -34.10 10.58
C THR A 135 -16.17 -34.59 10.30
N VAL A 136 -16.42 -35.87 10.56
CA VAL A 136 -17.77 -36.44 10.55
C VAL A 136 -18.41 -36.17 11.92
N ILE A 137 -19.63 -35.63 11.91
CA ILE A 137 -20.40 -35.31 13.11
C ILE A 137 -21.53 -36.33 13.24
N THR A 138 -21.58 -36.97 14.40
CA THR A 138 -22.60 -37.97 14.76
C THR A 138 -23.18 -37.66 16.12
N ASP A 139 -24.31 -38.27 16.49
CA ASP A 139 -24.91 -38.12 17.82
C ASP A 139 -24.00 -38.66 18.95
N LEU A 140 -23.01 -39.51 18.60
CA LEU A 140 -21.98 -40.02 19.51
C LEU A 140 -20.74 -39.09 19.63
N GLY A 141 -20.68 -38.01 18.85
CA GLY A 141 -19.57 -37.05 18.84
C GLY A 141 -18.93 -36.85 17.46
N LYS A 142 -17.76 -36.22 17.45
CA LYS A 142 -17.01 -35.82 16.26
C LYS A 142 -15.84 -36.76 15.98
N GLN A 143 -15.71 -37.25 14.75
CA GLN A 143 -14.56 -38.01 14.27
C GLN A 143 -13.82 -37.23 13.19
N ARG A 144 -12.60 -36.75 13.51
CA ARG A 144 -11.74 -35.94 12.63
C ARG A 144 -10.66 -36.81 11.99
N THR A 145 -10.35 -36.58 10.72
CA THR A 145 -9.19 -37.17 10.04
C THR A 145 -7.87 -36.87 10.76
N PRO A 146 -6.87 -37.77 10.73
CA PRO A 146 -5.52 -37.44 11.18
C PRO A 146 -4.91 -36.30 10.35
N ARG A 147 -3.84 -35.69 10.88
CA ARG A 147 -3.06 -34.67 10.19
C ARG A 147 -2.42 -35.25 8.92
N ASN A 148 -2.77 -34.72 7.75
CA ASN A 148 -2.15 -35.09 6.47
C ASN A 148 -1.50 -33.87 5.77
N PRO A 149 -0.15 -33.77 5.73
CA PRO A 149 0.57 -32.70 5.02
C PRO A 149 0.24 -32.58 3.52
N ASP A 150 -0.11 -33.69 2.85
CA ASP A 150 -0.41 -33.69 1.40
C ASP A 150 -1.72 -32.96 1.06
N THR A 151 -2.54 -32.69 2.07
CA THR A 151 -3.78 -31.90 1.96
C THR A 151 -3.60 -30.43 2.35
N ASP A 152 -2.37 -30.00 2.63
CA ASP A 152 -2.07 -28.59 2.78
C ASP A 152 -2.21 -27.83 1.47
N PHE A 153 -2.59 -26.57 1.57
CA PHE A 153 -2.70 -25.70 0.41
C PHE A 153 -2.45 -24.24 0.78
N TYR A 154 -2.07 -23.46 -0.22
CA TYR A 154 -1.78 -22.04 -0.09
C TYR A 154 -2.96 -21.23 -0.63
N VAL A 155 -3.35 -20.17 0.07
CA VAL A 155 -4.28 -19.16 -0.44
C VAL A 155 -3.49 -17.88 -0.71
N LEU A 156 -3.60 -17.36 -1.93
CA LEU A 156 -2.94 -16.14 -2.42
C LEU A 156 -3.93 -15.01 -2.73
N PHE A 157 -3.43 -13.80 -2.95
CA PHE A 157 -4.23 -12.70 -3.49
C PHE A 157 -4.75 -13.03 -4.89
N ASN A 158 -5.91 -12.46 -5.23
CA ASN A 158 -6.61 -12.70 -6.48
C ASN A 158 -6.80 -11.38 -7.27
N PRO A 159 -5.95 -11.11 -8.26
CA PRO A 159 -6.06 -9.94 -9.13
C PRO A 159 -6.97 -10.15 -10.36
N TRP A 160 -7.68 -11.28 -10.50
CA TRP A 160 -8.51 -11.58 -11.68
C TRP A 160 -9.87 -10.86 -11.75
N ASP A 161 -10.11 -9.85 -10.90
CA ASP A 161 -11.40 -9.16 -10.78
C ASP A 161 -11.22 -7.70 -10.31
N PRO A 162 -11.37 -6.66 -11.16
CA PRO A 162 -11.38 -6.63 -12.63
C PRO A 162 -10.01 -6.14 -13.22
N ASP A 163 -9.99 -5.56 -14.42
CA ASP A 163 -8.83 -5.54 -15.34
C ASP A 163 -7.52 -4.86 -14.90
N THR A 164 -6.42 -5.59 -15.16
CA THR A 164 -5.02 -5.16 -15.14
C THR A 164 -4.21 -6.03 -16.10
N ASP A 165 -3.01 -5.60 -16.49
CA ASP A 165 -2.03 -6.40 -17.25
C ASP A 165 -1.38 -7.49 -16.38
N ARG A 166 -2.21 -8.40 -15.85
CA ARG A 166 -1.83 -9.49 -14.93
C ARG A 166 -0.72 -10.38 -15.47
N GLN A 167 -0.64 -10.51 -16.80
CA GLN A 167 0.45 -11.23 -17.45
C GLN A 167 1.79 -10.56 -17.15
N GLU A 168 1.91 -9.24 -17.31
CA GLU A 168 3.14 -8.51 -16.99
C GLU A 168 3.35 -8.33 -15.48
N TYR A 169 2.30 -7.98 -14.73
CA TYR A 169 2.43 -7.51 -13.35
C TYR A 169 2.28 -8.60 -12.27
N VAL A 170 1.94 -9.84 -12.64
CA VAL A 170 1.79 -10.98 -11.72
C VAL A 170 2.48 -12.23 -12.25
N LEU A 171 2.28 -12.55 -13.54
CA LEU A 171 2.72 -13.82 -14.15
C LEU A 171 4.07 -13.76 -14.88
N ASN A 172 4.59 -12.57 -15.18
CA ASN A 172 5.93 -12.43 -15.74
C ASN A 172 6.95 -12.54 -14.59
N ASP A 173 7.84 -13.53 -14.67
CA ASP A 173 8.87 -13.83 -13.68
C ASP A 173 10.24 -13.26 -14.05
N VAL A 174 10.34 -12.55 -15.17
CA VAL A 174 11.49 -11.74 -15.57
C VAL A 174 11.09 -10.28 -15.77
N GLY A 175 12.03 -9.37 -15.50
CA GLY A 175 11.83 -7.94 -15.63
C GLY A 175 13.07 -7.21 -16.14
N ILE A 176 12.90 -5.91 -16.35
CA ILE A 176 13.97 -4.96 -16.64
C ILE A 176 13.90 -3.90 -15.55
N ILE A 177 15.03 -3.61 -14.91
CA ILE A 177 15.19 -2.45 -14.02
C ILE A 177 16.12 -1.47 -14.71
N TYR A 178 15.67 -0.24 -14.88
CA TYR A 178 16.45 0.81 -15.54
C TYR A 178 17.38 1.50 -14.53
N ASN A 179 18.47 2.08 -15.02
CA ASN A 179 19.49 2.75 -14.22
C ASN A 179 20.34 3.68 -15.12
N GLY A 180 21.40 4.25 -14.56
CA GLY A 180 22.29 5.17 -15.26
C GLY A 180 21.87 6.62 -15.01
N GLU A 181 21.78 7.42 -16.07
CA GLU A 181 21.43 8.85 -16.03
C GLU A 181 20.29 9.14 -17.01
N PHE A 182 19.53 10.22 -16.79
CA PHE A 182 18.31 10.51 -17.57
C PHE A 182 18.56 10.63 -19.09
N ASN A 183 19.77 11.05 -19.48
CA ASN A 183 20.24 11.23 -20.85
C ASN A 183 21.01 10.02 -21.39
N ASN A 184 21.30 9.02 -20.56
CA ASN A 184 22.06 7.81 -20.88
C ASN A 184 21.50 6.64 -20.06
N ILE A 185 20.24 6.30 -20.36
CA ILE A 185 19.50 5.24 -19.66
C ILE A 185 20.10 3.88 -20.02
N SER A 186 20.48 3.13 -18.99
CA SER A 186 20.87 1.74 -19.10
C SER A 186 19.83 0.84 -18.44
N SER A 187 19.96 -0.47 -18.64
CA SER A 187 18.96 -1.47 -18.27
C SER A 187 19.61 -2.75 -17.79
N ARG A 188 19.09 -3.31 -16.69
CA ARG A 188 19.49 -4.61 -16.14
C ARG A 188 18.30 -5.57 -16.19
N SER A 189 18.47 -6.72 -16.84
CA SER A 189 17.54 -7.83 -16.72
C SER A 189 17.56 -8.37 -15.28
N TRP A 190 16.39 -8.65 -14.73
CA TRP A 190 16.22 -9.18 -13.38
C TRP A 190 15.31 -10.39 -13.39
N ASN A 191 15.78 -11.52 -12.85
CA ASN A 191 14.95 -12.69 -12.62
C ASN A 191 14.16 -12.48 -11.30
N TYR A 192 12.87 -12.14 -11.39
CA TYR A 192 12.01 -12.12 -10.22
C TYR A 192 11.80 -13.53 -9.68
N GLY A 193 11.56 -14.51 -10.58
CA GLY A 193 11.53 -15.94 -10.25
C GLY A 193 10.52 -16.31 -9.15
N GLN A 194 9.39 -15.60 -9.04
CA GLN A 194 8.40 -15.80 -7.98
C GLN A 194 7.74 -17.20 -7.97
N PHE A 195 7.98 -18.00 -9.01
CA PHE A 195 7.49 -19.36 -9.17
C PHE A 195 8.58 -20.44 -8.95
N GLU A 196 9.82 -20.04 -8.70
CA GLU A 196 10.91 -20.97 -8.39
C GLU A 196 10.66 -21.75 -7.10
N GLU A 197 11.27 -22.94 -7.02
CA GLU A 197 11.06 -23.86 -5.90
C GLU A 197 11.50 -23.21 -4.57
N GLY A 198 10.65 -23.32 -3.54
CA GLY A 198 10.88 -22.72 -2.23
C GLY A 198 10.65 -21.21 -2.12
N VAL A 199 10.52 -20.45 -3.22
CA VAL A 199 10.38 -18.98 -3.16
C VAL A 199 9.07 -18.55 -2.47
N LEU A 200 7.97 -19.27 -2.69
CA LEU A 200 6.70 -19.01 -1.99
C LEU A 200 6.81 -19.23 -0.48
N ASP A 201 7.47 -20.32 -0.07
CA ASP A 201 7.69 -20.61 1.35
C ASP A 201 8.66 -19.61 1.99
N ALA A 202 9.69 -19.15 1.26
CA ALA A 202 10.56 -18.06 1.69
C ALA A 202 9.77 -16.74 1.87
N CYS A 203 8.83 -16.40 0.99
CA CYS A 203 7.98 -15.22 1.16
C CYS A 203 7.07 -15.32 2.39
N LEU A 204 6.55 -16.51 2.72
CA LEU A 204 5.81 -16.71 3.96
C LEU A 204 6.72 -16.66 5.20
N LEU A 205 7.94 -17.18 5.10
CA LEU A 205 8.94 -17.09 6.17
C LEU A 205 9.33 -15.65 6.48
N VAL A 206 9.45 -14.75 5.49
CA VAL A 206 9.66 -13.31 5.74
C VAL A 206 8.55 -12.75 6.64
N LEU A 207 7.29 -13.09 6.37
CA LEU A 207 6.14 -12.67 7.20
C LEU A 207 6.15 -13.33 8.59
N ASP A 208 6.68 -14.54 8.73
CA ASP A 208 6.80 -15.24 10.03
C ASP A 208 7.96 -14.69 10.87
N ALA A 209 9.13 -14.46 10.26
CA ALA A 209 10.32 -13.86 10.90
C ALA A 209 10.04 -12.43 11.37
N GLY A 210 9.39 -11.63 10.53
CA GLY A 210 8.83 -10.31 10.88
C GLY A 210 7.65 -10.34 11.83
N LYS A 211 7.22 -11.52 12.32
CA LYS A 211 6.12 -11.72 13.29
C LYS A 211 4.79 -11.10 12.84
N VAL A 212 4.57 -10.94 11.53
CA VAL A 212 3.39 -10.27 10.97
C VAL A 212 2.13 -11.04 11.37
N PRO A 213 1.18 -10.43 12.12
CA PRO A 213 -0.02 -11.12 12.57
C PRO A 213 -0.81 -11.71 11.41
N LEU A 214 -1.25 -12.98 11.54
CA LEU A 214 -2.02 -13.67 10.49
C LEU A 214 -3.25 -12.86 10.03
N LEU A 215 -3.91 -12.17 10.97
CA LEU A 215 -5.03 -11.25 10.72
C LEU A 215 -4.69 -10.16 9.67
N TYR A 216 -3.46 -9.65 9.68
CA TYR A 216 -3.03 -8.58 8.78
C TYR A 216 -2.67 -9.11 7.39
N ARG A 217 -2.30 -10.39 7.27
CA ARG A 217 -1.92 -10.99 5.97
C ARG A 217 -3.09 -11.09 4.98
N GLY A 218 -4.34 -10.95 5.44
CA GLY A 218 -5.52 -10.80 4.57
C GLY A 218 -5.75 -9.37 4.05
N ASN A 219 -5.16 -8.35 4.68
CA ASN A 219 -5.26 -6.96 4.24
C ASN A 219 -4.06 -6.62 3.34
N ALA A 220 -4.33 -6.19 2.11
CA ALA A 220 -3.28 -5.80 1.17
C ALA A 220 -2.48 -4.59 1.68
N ILE A 221 -3.13 -3.59 2.27
CA ILE A 221 -2.47 -2.37 2.77
C ILE A 221 -1.42 -2.74 3.83
N GLU A 222 -1.85 -3.49 4.84
CA GLU A 222 -0.98 -3.94 5.93
C GLU A 222 0.14 -4.85 5.42
N LEU A 223 -0.17 -5.88 4.63
CA LEU A 223 0.84 -6.80 4.14
C LEU A 223 1.91 -6.10 3.27
N ILE A 224 1.52 -5.10 2.49
CA ILE A 224 2.43 -4.32 1.64
C ILE A 224 3.31 -3.41 2.52
N ARG A 225 2.73 -2.70 3.50
CA ARG A 225 3.48 -1.83 4.44
C ARG A 225 4.44 -2.62 5.34
N GLN A 226 4.06 -3.82 5.74
CA GLN A 226 4.94 -4.77 6.43
C GLN A 226 6.02 -5.29 5.47
N GLY A 227 5.65 -5.62 4.23
CA GLY A 227 6.58 -6.03 3.18
C GLY A 227 7.70 -5.02 2.94
N SER A 228 7.40 -3.71 2.85
CA SER A 228 8.43 -2.67 2.66
C SER A 228 9.45 -2.62 3.80
N ALA A 229 9.01 -2.77 5.05
CA ALA A 229 9.90 -2.81 6.20
C ALA A 229 10.79 -4.07 6.18
N LEU A 230 10.15 -5.23 6.03
CA LEU A 230 10.81 -6.54 6.14
C LEU A 230 11.78 -6.89 5.01
N MET A 231 11.84 -6.08 3.94
CA MET A 231 12.89 -6.22 2.93
C MET A 231 14.24 -5.68 3.40
N ASN A 232 14.30 -4.74 4.35
CA ASN A 232 15.56 -4.18 4.85
C ASN A 232 15.85 -4.59 6.30
N SER A 233 17.13 -4.62 6.66
CA SER A 233 17.59 -5.18 7.92
C SER A 233 17.72 -4.19 9.09
N GLN A 234 17.36 -2.91 8.92
CA GLN A 234 17.72 -1.86 9.90
C GLN A 234 17.04 -2.07 11.27
N ASP A 235 15.75 -2.41 11.27
CA ASP A 235 14.96 -2.53 12.50
C ASP A 235 14.63 -3.98 12.84
N ASP A 236 14.11 -4.74 11.87
CA ASP A 236 13.45 -6.04 12.10
C ASP A 236 14.31 -7.26 11.75
N ASN A 237 15.58 -7.08 11.37
CA ASN A 237 16.41 -8.12 10.72
C ASN A 237 15.75 -8.70 9.45
N GLY A 238 15.17 -7.82 8.63
CA GLY A 238 14.62 -8.15 7.33
C GLY A 238 15.65 -8.64 6.29
N VAL A 239 15.16 -8.92 5.07
CA VAL A 239 15.84 -9.77 4.09
C VAL A 239 17.23 -9.29 3.68
N LEU A 240 17.46 -7.98 3.53
CA LEU A 240 18.66 -7.42 2.90
C LEU A 240 19.36 -6.37 3.76
N VAL A 241 20.70 -6.44 3.79
CA VAL A 241 21.57 -5.41 4.37
C VAL A 241 21.96 -4.40 3.30
N GLY A 242 21.62 -3.12 3.49
CA GLY A 242 21.99 -2.04 2.56
C GLY A 242 23.46 -1.63 2.69
N ASN A 243 24.18 -1.42 1.58
CA ASN A 243 25.58 -0.97 1.63
C ASN A 243 26.00 -0.15 0.38
N TRP A 244 26.56 1.03 0.63
CA TRP A 244 27.07 1.98 -0.36
C TRP A 244 28.55 2.37 -0.17
N SER A 245 29.28 1.72 0.75
CA SER A 245 30.69 2.04 1.05
C SER A 245 31.67 1.65 -0.07
N SER A 246 31.24 0.83 -1.02
CA SER A 246 32.06 0.10 -2.00
C SER A 246 32.96 -1.01 -1.42
N ASP A 247 32.95 -1.24 -0.11
CA ASP A 247 33.50 -2.46 0.51
C ASP A 247 32.37 -3.49 0.69
N TYR A 248 32.48 -4.61 -0.03
CA TYR A 248 31.54 -5.73 0.01
C TYR A 248 32.21 -7.03 0.50
N SER A 249 33.38 -6.94 1.14
CA SER A 249 34.23 -8.09 1.51
C SER A 249 33.55 -9.22 2.29
N ILE A 250 32.50 -8.90 3.07
CA ILE A 250 31.75 -9.87 3.89
C ILE A 250 30.45 -10.38 3.22
N GLY A 251 30.20 -10.08 1.94
CA GLY A 251 28.96 -10.43 1.26
C GLY A 251 29.03 -10.39 -0.26
N THR A 252 27.87 -10.38 -0.91
CA THR A 252 27.75 -10.22 -2.36
C THR A 252 27.63 -8.74 -2.71
N ALA A 253 28.43 -8.27 -3.66
CA ALA A 253 28.32 -6.90 -4.18
C ALA A 253 26.92 -6.67 -4.81
N PRO A 254 26.22 -5.56 -4.53
CA PRO A 254 24.86 -5.30 -5.04
C PRO A 254 24.71 -5.40 -6.57
N THR A 255 25.80 -5.14 -7.30
CA THR A 255 25.88 -5.20 -8.77
C THR A 255 26.05 -6.62 -9.33
N ALA A 256 26.39 -7.61 -8.50
CA ALA A 256 26.55 -9.01 -8.90
C ALA A 256 25.22 -9.78 -8.92
N TRP A 257 24.20 -9.34 -8.17
CA TRP A 257 22.88 -9.96 -8.20
C TRP A 257 22.22 -9.87 -9.58
N THR A 258 21.61 -10.97 -9.99
CA THR A 258 20.87 -11.12 -11.27
C THR A 258 19.38 -11.43 -11.07
N GLY A 259 18.95 -11.68 -9.84
CA GLY A 259 17.58 -12.02 -9.51
C GLY A 259 17.34 -12.19 -8.01
N SER A 260 16.06 -12.29 -7.65
CA SER A 260 15.57 -12.42 -6.28
C SER A 260 15.60 -13.85 -5.69
N PRO A 261 15.47 -14.95 -6.47
CA PRO A 261 15.40 -16.30 -5.89
C PRO A 261 16.64 -16.67 -5.05
N GLU A 262 17.85 -16.33 -5.51
CA GLU A 262 19.08 -16.62 -4.77
C GLU A 262 19.09 -15.94 -3.38
N ILE A 263 18.63 -14.68 -3.32
CA ILE A 263 18.54 -13.90 -2.08
C ILE A 263 17.50 -14.50 -1.14
N LEU A 264 16.28 -14.74 -1.61
CA LEU A 264 15.16 -15.24 -0.78
C LEU A 264 15.42 -16.67 -0.29
N LEU A 265 15.97 -17.53 -1.14
CA LEU A 265 16.32 -18.90 -0.76
C LEU A 265 17.53 -18.95 0.18
N LYS A 266 18.49 -18.02 0.05
CA LYS A 266 19.56 -17.87 1.03
C LYS A 266 19.02 -17.42 2.39
N TYR A 267 18.21 -16.35 2.44
CA TYR A 267 17.55 -15.88 3.65
C TYR A 267 16.79 -17.01 4.37
N ALA A 268 16.04 -17.81 3.60
CA ALA A 268 15.29 -18.93 4.16
C ALA A 268 16.16 -20.09 4.64
N LYS A 269 17.20 -20.47 3.87
CA LYS A 269 18.16 -21.52 4.23
C LYS A 269 18.94 -21.17 5.50
N ASP A 270 19.33 -19.90 5.63
CA ASP A 270 20.15 -19.41 6.74
C ASP A 270 19.27 -18.99 7.95
N GLY A 271 18.00 -19.43 8.00
CA GLY A 271 17.13 -19.31 9.18
C GLY A 271 16.51 -17.93 9.40
N GLY A 272 16.44 -17.09 8.36
CA GLY A 272 15.95 -15.71 8.44
C GLY A 272 17.05 -14.69 8.77
N LEU A 273 18.33 -15.02 8.53
CA LEU A 273 19.44 -14.08 8.69
C LEU A 273 19.54 -13.12 7.47
N PRO A 274 19.71 -11.81 7.68
CA PRO A 274 19.85 -10.82 6.60
C PRO A 274 20.97 -11.14 5.59
N VAL A 275 20.69 -10.89 4.31
CA VAL A 275 21.60 -11.17 3.19
C VAL A 275 22.36 -9.91 2.78
N CYS A 276 23.69 -9.96 2.87
CA CYS A 276 24.61 -8.91 2.41
C CYS A 276 24.92 -9.06 0.91
N PHE A 277 24.83 -8.02 0.06
CA PHE A 277 24.35 -6.64 0.29
C PHE A 277 23.39 -6.17 -0.80
N ALA A 278 22.66 -5.09 -0.52
CA ALA A 278 21.70 -4.47 -1.42
C ALA A 278 21.92 -2.96 -1.62
N GLN A 279 21.35 -2.46 -2.71
CA GLN A 279 21.04 -1.06 -3.00
C GLN A 279 19.63 -1.01 -3.61
N CYS A 280 19.09 0.18 -3.90
CA CYS A 280 17.67 0.39 -4.24
C CYS A 280 17.09 -0.60 -5.27
N TRP A 281 17.77 -0.86 -6.39
CA TRP A 281 17.28 -1.82 -7.40
C TRP A 281 17.22 -3.27 -6.91
N VAL A 282 18.07 -3.67 -5.95
CA VAL A 282 18.05 -5.00 -5.33
C VAL A 282 16.88 -5.09 -4.36
N PHE A 283 16.67 -4.07 -3.52
CA PHE A 283 15.50 -3.97 -2.66
C PHE A 283 14.20 -4.04 -3.48
N ALA A 284 14.09 -3.18 -4.50
CA ALA A 284 12.91 -3.13 -5.37
C ALA A 284 12.70 -4.44 -6.18
N GLY A 285 13.78 -5.10 -6.59
CA GLY A 285 13.73 -6.40 -7.27
C GLY A 285 13.19 -7.52 -6.37
N VAL A 286 13.66 -7.59 -5.13
CA VAL A 286 13.22 -8.60 -4.14
C VAL A 286 11.80 -8.30 -3.63
N LEU A 287 11.46 -7.04 -3.36
CA LEU A 287 10.11 -6.62 -3.00
C LEU A 287 9.12 -6.94 -4.14
N ASN A 288 9.49 -6.70 -5.40
CA ASN A 288 8.64 -7.06 -6.54
C ASN A 288 8.36 -8.56 -6.60
N THR A 289 9.38 -9.40 -6.37
CA THR A 289 9.22 -10.86 -6.27
C THR A 289 8.27 -11.25 -5.15
N PHE A 290 8.47 -10.70 -3.94
CA PHE A 290 7.62 -10.98 -2.78
C PHE A 290 6.14 -10.65 -3.07
N LEU A 291 5.87 -9.46 -3.63
CA LEU A 291 4.53 -9.00 -3.98
C LEU A 291 3.88 -9.89 -5.06
N ARG A 292 4.59 -10.14 -6.17
CA ARG A 292 4.09 -11.00 -7.27
C ARG A 292 3.87 -12.45 -6.81
N CYS A 293 4.76 -12.99 -5.98
CA CYS A 293 4.65 -14.34 -5.43
C CYS A 293 3.37 -14.53 -4.63
N LEU A 294 3.01 -13.53 -3.81
CA LEU A 294 1.77 -13.52 -3.02
C LEU A 294 0.52 -13.17 -3.84
N GLY A 295 0.67 -12.78 -5.11
CA GLY A 295 -0.41 -12.48 -6.05
C GLY A 295 -0.84 -11.02 -6.10
N ILE A 296 -0.04 -10.08 -5.59
CA ILE A 296 -0.27 -8.65 -5.70
C ILE A 296 0.34 -8.16 -7.03
N PRO A 297 -0.41 -7.47 -7.91
CA PRO A 297 0.17 -6.89 -9.12
C PRO A 297 1.18 -5.80 -8.76
N ALA A 298 2.42 -5.96 -9.21
CA ALA A 298 3.52 -5.05 -8.89
C ALA A 298 4.44 -4.80 -10.08
N ARG A 299 5.06 -3.62 -10.12
CA ARG A 299 6.12 -3.25 -11.07
C ARG A 299 7.24 -2.47 -10.37
N VAL A 300 8.46 -2.55 -10.90
CA VAL A 300 9.58 -1.70 -10.47
C VAL A 300 9.53 -0.39 -11.27
N VAL A 301 9.74 0.74 -10.60
CA VAL A 301 9.85 2.08 -11.18
C VAL A 301 11.25 2.61 -10.92
N THR A 302 11.81 3.32 -11.88
CA THR A 302 13.08 4.05 -11.75
C THR A 302 12.83 5.54 -11.93
N ASN A 303 13.25 6.35 -10.96
CA ASN A 303 13.18 7.81 -10.98
C ASN A 303 14.57 8.39 -11.21
N PHE A 304 14.76 9.17 -12.28
CA PHE A 304 16.04 9.81 -12.59
C PHE A 304 16.15 11.21 -11.99
N ALA A 305 17.32 11.50 -11.40
CA ALA A 305 17.53 12.64 -10.51
C ALA A 305 16.53 12.65 -9.33
N SER A 306 16.52 11.56 -8.55
CA SER A 306 15.66 11.42 -7.37
C SER A 306 16.25 12.21 -6.22
N ALA A 307 15.48 13.12 -5.62
CA ALA A 307 15.90 13.79 -4.39
C ALA A 307 15.79 12.83 -3.20
N HIS A 308 16.63 13.05 -2.20
CA HIS A 308 16.53 12.47 -0.87
C HIS A 308 16.62 13.63 0.13
N ASP A 309 15.46 14.20 0.44
CA ASP A 309 15.26 15.29 1.40
C ASP A 309 15.24 14.71 2.82
N ASN A 310 16.32 14.93 3.57
CA ASN A 310 16.51 14.43 4.93
C ASN A 310 15.85 15.36 5.99
N THR A 311 14.99 16.28 5.55
CA THR A 311 14.36 17.31 6.40
C THR A 311 12.84 17.40 6.23
N GLY A 312 12.28 16.78 5.18
CA GLY A 312 10.85 16.79 4.87
C GLY A 312 10.29 18.17 4.55
N ASN A 313 11.14 19.10 4.11
CA ASN A 313 10.79 20.49 3.83
C ASN A 313 10.39 20.73 2.36
N LEU A 314 10.43 19.68 1.52
CA LEU A 314 10.14 19.66 0.08
C LEU A 314 11.14 20.47 -0.76
N LYS A 315 12.39 20.56 -0.30
CA LYS A 315 13.53 21.21 -0.96
C LYS A 315 14.76 20.33 -0.80
N THR A 316 15.79 20.64 -1.58
CA THR A 316 17.08 19.95 -1.50
C THR A 316 18.16 21.01 -1.34
N ASP A 317 18.70 21.16 -0.14
CA ASP A 317 19.64 22.22 0.20
C ASP A 317 21.09 21.77 -0.07
N ILE A 318 21.66 22.19 -1.22
CA ILE A 318 23.04 21.88 -1.62
C ILE A 318 23.98 23.00 -1.16
N ILE A 319 24.92 22.70 -0.26
CA ILE A 319 25.85 23.68 0.30
C ILE A 319 27.22 23.55 -0.39
N LEU A 320 27.60 24.57 -1.13
CA LEU A 320 28.90 24.73 -1.77
C LEU A 320 29.88 25.50 -0.86
N ASP A 321 31.16 25.18 -0.97
CA ASP A 321 32.26 25.95 -0.39
C ASP A 321 32.60 27.22 -1.22
N GLU A 322 33.59 28.00 -0.75
CA GLU A 322 34.05 29.23 -1.44
C GLU A 322 34.54 28.97 -2.88
N ASN A 323 34.99 27.75 -3.19
CA ASN A 323 35.51 27.34 -4.50
C ASN A 323 34.41 26.72 -5.40
N GLY A 324 33.17 26.56 -4.89
CA GLY A 324 32.06 25.93 -5.61
C GLY A 324 32.00 24.41 -5.46
N GLY A 325 32.84 23.79 -4.62
CA GLY A 325 32.78 22.36 -4.33
C GLY A 325 31.65 22.01 -3.36
N VAL A 326 30.96 20.88 -3.54
CA VAL A 326 29.90 20.44 -2.63
C VAL A 326 30.49 20.06 -1.26
N SER A 327 30.09 20.79 -0.23
CA SER A 327 30.50 20.57 1.15
C SER A 327 29.75 19.37 1.74
N ARG A 328 30.32 18.16 1.59
CA ARG A 328 29.73 16.88 2.07
C ARG A 328 29.47 16.82 3.58
N SER A 329 30.14 17.63 4.39
CA SER A 329 29.93 17.69 5.84
C SER A 329 28.77 18.60 6.27
N ARG A 330 28.25 19.42 5.35
CA ARG A 330 27.17 20.39 5.60
C ARG A 330 25.92 20.11 4.79
N THR A 331 26.09 19.67 3.55
CA THR A 331 25.01 19.19 2.67
C THR A 331 24.49 17.87 3.25
N ARG A 332 23.27 17.89 3.79
CA ARG A 332 22.61 16.69 4.32
C ARG A 332 21.81 15.97 3.26
N ASP A 333 21.08 16.71 2.44
CA ASP A 333 20.26 16.14 1.38
C ASP A 333 21.16 15.63 0.24
N SER A 334 20.64 14.73 -0.58
CA SER A 334 21.35 14.24 -1.76
C SER A 334 20.41 14.12 -2.96
N ILE A 335 20.99 14.15 -4.15
CA ILE A 335 20.27 13.83 -5.39
C ILE A 335 20.94 12.61 -5.99
N TRP A 336 20.18 11.54 -6.11
CA TRP A 336 20.61 10.26 -6.65
C TRP A 336 20.45 10.29 -8.17
N ASN A 337 21.49 9.85 -8.90
CA ASN A 337 21.45 9.77 -10.37
C ASN A 337 20.18 9.04 -10.86
N TYR A 338 19.85 7.95 -10.17
CA TYR A 338 18.54 7.32 -10.19
C TYR A 338 18.23 6.70 -8.82
N HIS A 339 16.95 6.56 -8.51
CA HIS A 339 16.44 5.71 -7.45
C HIS A 339 15.44 4.69 -8.02
N SER A 340 15.16 3.60 -7.32
CA SER A 340 14.22 2.57 -7.76
C SER A 340 13.38 2.03 -6.61
N TRP A 341 12.06 2.03 -6.82
CA TRP A 341 11.04 1.57 -5.87
C TRP A 341 10.01 0.68 -6.59
N ASN A 342 8.94 0.30 -5.88
CA ASN A 342 7.84 -0.48 -6.42
C ASN A 342 6.56 0.33 -6.53
N GLU A 343 5.76 0.00 -7.54
CA GLU A 343 4.34 0.31 -7.53
C GLU A 343 3.52 -0.97 -7.38
N VAL A 344 2.43 -0.89 -6.61
CA VAL A 344 1.43 -1.95 -6.43
C VAL A 344 0.06 -1.48 -6.90
N TYR A 345 -0.69 -2.32 -7.62
CA TYR A 345 -2.04 -1.96 -8.07
C TYR A 345 -3.09 -2.49 -7.08
N MET A 346 -3.80 -1.59 -6.41
CA MET A 346 -4.80 -1.96 -5.40
C MET A 346 -5.87 -0.88 -5.18
N ARG A 347 -7.01 -1.27 -4.60
CA ARG A 347 -7.96 -0.32 -4.02
C ARG A 347 -7.47 0.23 -2.68
N ARG A 348 -7.83 1.48 -2.38
CA ARG A 348 -7.59 2.17 -1.12
C ARG A 348 -8.93 2.51 -0.44
N PRO A 349 -9.61 1.52 0.18
CA PRO A 349 -10.89 1.75 0.86
C PRO A 349 -10.78 2.65 2.11
N ASP A 350 -9.56 2.95 2.54
CA ASP A 350 -9.18 3.93 3.56
C ASP A 350 -9.11 5.38 3.03
N LEU A 351 -9.13 5.56 1.71
CA LEU A 351 -9.06 6.85 1.01
C LEU A 351 -10.29 7.07 0.09
N PRO A 352 -10.52 8.29 -0.41
CA PRO A 352 -11.43 8.51 -1.55
C PRO A 352 -11.06 7.65 -2.77
N GLU A 353 -12.05 7.05 -3.44
CA GLU A 353 -11.85 6.03 -4.49
C GLU A 353 -10.94 6.50 -5.65
N LYS A 354 -10.84 7.80 -5.94
CA LYS A 354 -9.91 8.34 -6.95
C LYS A 354 -8.42 8.07 -6.64
N TYR A 355 -8.09 7.70 -5.40
CA TYR A 355 -6.73 7.36 -4.96
C TYR A 355 -6.44 5.85 -4.97
N SER A 356 -7.42 5.01 -5.31
CA SER A 356 -7.21 3.63 -5.75
C SER A 356 -6.40 3.58 -7.05
N GLY A 357 -5.75 2.45 -7.33
CA GLY A 357 -4.87 2.24 -8.49
C GLY A 357 -3.43 1.99 -8.05
N TRP A 358 -2.45 2.52 -8.78
CA TRP A 358 -1.03 2.39 -8.45
C TRP A 358 -0.66 3.14 -7.16
N GLN A 359 0.04 2.45 -6.27
CA GLN A 359 0.57 2.99 -5.02
C GLN A 359 2.09 2.78 -4.97
N VAL A 360 2.86 3.82 -4.63
CA VAL A 360 4.31 3.73 -4.36
C VAL A 360 4.56 2.95 -3.08
N VAL A 361 5.58 2.09 -3.13
CA VAL A 361 6.10 1.35 -1.99
C VAL A 361 7.63 1.32 -2.14
N ASP A 362 8.36 1.85 -1.17
CA ASP A 362 9.83 1.77 -1.15
C ASP A 362 10.30 1.02 0.11
N SER A 363 11.16 0.04 -0.13
CA SER A 363 11.84 -0.78 0.88
C SER A 363 13.28 -0.33 1.16
N THR A 364 13.80 0.63 0.40
CA THR A 364 15.13 1.17 0.59
C THR A 364 15.14 2.00 1.88
N PRO A 365 16.02 1.71 2.86
CA PRO A 365 16.06 2.48 4.10
C PRO A 365 16.61 3.88 3.81
N GLN A 366 15.68 4.83 3.71
CA GLN A 366 15.91 6.25 3.45
C GLN A 366 15.50 7.04 4.70
N GLU A 367 14.20 7.26 4.89
CA GLU A 367 13.61 7.89 6.07
C GLU A 367 12.77 6.93 6.91
N THR A 368 12.47 7.31 8.16
CA THR A 368 11.64 6.50 9.06
C THR A 368 10.16 6.91 9.02
N SER A 369 9.27 5.92 8.99
CA SER A 369 7.81 6.08 9.01
C SER A 369 7.22 5.30 10.17
N ASP A 370 6.61 6.02 11.11
CA ASP A 370 6.23 5.54 12.45
C ASP A 370 7.39 4.94 13.26
N GLY A 371 8.62 5.41 13.00
CA GLY A 371 9.84 4.95 13.68
C GLY A 371 10.48 3.68 13.11
N LEU A 372 10.08 3.25 11.90
CA LEU A 372 10.66 2.12 11.16
C LEU A 372 11.08 2.57 9.75
N TYR A 373 12.15 2.01 9.19
CA TYR A 373 12.56 2.25 7.80
C TYR A 373 11.62 1.54 6.82
N ARG A 374 10.60 2.27 6.36
CA ARG A 374 9.55 1.78 5.45
C ARG A 374 8.85 2.94 4.75
N CYS A 375 8.37 2.73 3.53
CA CYS A 375 7.61 3.73 2.79
C CYS A 375 6.42 3.11 2.04
N GLY A 376 5.24 3.71 2.21
CA GLY A 376 4.01 3.38 1.48
C GLY A 376 3.06 2.40 2.20
N PRO A 377 1.97 1.99 1.54
CA PRO A 377 1.59 2.33 0.17
C PRO A 377 1.07 3.78 0.01
N THR A 378 1.63 4.52 -0.93
CA THR A 378 1.32 5.94 -1.20
C THR A 378 0.62 6.11 -2.54
N SER A 379 -0.56 6.71 -2.61
CA SER A 379 -1.29 6.83 -3.88
C SER A 379 -0.56 7.72 -4.89
N VAL A 380 -0.23 7.20 -6.07
CA VAL A 380 0.40 7.97 -7.16
C VAL A 380 -0.48 9.13 -7.59
N ASN A 381 -1.81 8.94 -7.59
CA ASN A 381 -2.78 10.00 -7.89
C ASN A 381 -2.79 11.11 -6.81
N ALA A 382 -2.56 10.77 -5.53
CA ALA A 382 -2.45 11.77 -4.46
C ALA A 382 -1.16 12.59 -4.56
N ILE A 383 -0.04 11.94 -4.92
CA ILE A 383 1.23 12.62 -5.20
C ILE A 383 1.07 13.60 -6.36
N LYS A 384 0.46 13.18 -7.46
CA LYS A 384 0.20 14.04 -8.62
C LYS A 384 -0.69 15.24 -8.28
N ASP A 385 -1.75 15.03 -7.50
CA ASP A 385 -2.66 16.11 -7.07
C ASP A 385 -2.07 17.00 -5.96
N GLY A 386 -0.90 16.69 -5.40
CA GLY A 386 -0.30 17.43 -4.28
C GLY A 386 -1.00 17.21 -2.92
N GLU A 387 -1.73 16.11 -2.77
CA GLU A 387 -2.62 15.85 -1.63
C GLU A 387 -1.87 15.11 -0.51
N LEU A 388 -0.89 15.80 0.08
CA LEU A 388 0.15 15.22 0.96
C LEU A 388 -0.29 14.95 2.41
N SER A 389 -1.58 15.07 2.71
CA SER A 389 -2.17 14.75 4.02
C SER A 389 -2.61 13.29 4.14
N TYR A 390 -2.73 12.56 3.04
CA TYR A 390 -3.19 11.17 3.06
C TYR A 390 -2.06 10.19 3.45
N PRO A 391 -2.40 9.12 4.19
CA PRO A 391 -1.45 8.03 4.44
C PRO A 391 -1.16 7.24 3.15
N PHE A 392 0.02 6.67 2.98
CA PHE A 392 1.19 6.75 3.85
C PHE A 392 2.27 7.59 3.18
N ASP A 393 3.14 8.24 3.95
CA ASP A 393 4.46 8.74 3.49
C ASP A 393 4.44 9.74 2.31
N ALA A 394 3.28 10.36 2.04
CA ALA A 394 3.06 11.15 0.82
C ALA A 394 4.01 12.34 0.66
N ARG A 395 4.41 12.97 1.77
CA ARG A 395 5.38 14.08 1.75
C ARG A 395 6.78 13.63 1.30
N PHE A 396 7.21 12.46 1.76
CA PHE A 396 8.52 11.91 1.41
C PHE A 396 8.55 11.57 -0.08
N VAL A 397 7.59 10.76 -0.56
CA VAL A 397 7.50 10.39 -1.98
C VAL A 397 7.34 11.63 -2.89
N PHE A 398 6.60 12.65 -2.45
CA PHE A 398 6.49 13.90 -3.21
C PHE A 398 7.82 14.68 -3.28
N ALA A 399 8.60 14.69 -2.18
CA ALA A 399 9.92 15.31 -2.15
C ALA A 399 10.90 14.63 -3.12
N GLU A 400 10.90 13.29 -3.21
CA GLU A 400 11.75 12.54 -4.16
C GLU A 400 11.55 12.95 -5.64
N LEU A 401 10.40 13.56 -5.95
CA LEU A 401 9.90 13.85 -7.30
C LEU A 401 9.84 15.35 -7.65
N ASN A 402 9.57 16.22 -6.67
CA ASN A 402 9.22 17.62 -6.89
C ASN A 402 10.00 18.61 -5.99
N SER A 403 11.08 18.19 -5.33
CA SER A 403 11.90 19.11 -4.53
C SER A 403 12.60 20.15 -5.39
N ASP A 404 12.49 21.42 -5.00
CA ASP A 404 13.28 22.50 -5.58
C ASP A 404 14.74 22.39 -5.06
N VAL A 405 15.73 22.36 -5.95
CA VAL A 405 17.16 22.29 -5.57
C VAL A 405 17.68 23.70 -5.32
N ILE A 406 18.11 23.97 -4.08
CA ILE A 406 18.60 25.28 -3.68
C ILE A 406 20.11 25.18 -3.43
N TYR A 407 20.88 25.92 -4.24
CA TYR A 407 22.32 26.01 -4.09
C TYR A 407 22.69 27.20 -3.21
N TYR A 408 23.35 26.91 -2.09
CA TYR A 408 23.93 27.92 -1.21
C TYR A 408 25.43 27.92 -1.37
N GLN A 409 26.04 29.09 -1.51
CA GLN A 409 27.48 29.23 -1.29
C GLN A 409 27.72 29.66 0.15
N SER A 410 28.59 28.95 0.87
CA SER A 410 29.08 29.39 2.19
C SER A 410 30.39 30.13 2.06
N ASP A 411 30.55 31.19 2.85
CA ASP A 411 31.87 31.75 3.16
C ASP A 411 32.58 30.94 4.27
N LYS A 412 33.87 31.23 4.48
CA LYS A 412 34.73 30.69 5.54
C LYS A 412 34.32 31.08 6.97
N TYR A 413 33.37 31.99 7.13
CA TYR A 413 32.79 32.40 8.42
C TYR A 413 31.48 31.64 8.71
N GLY A 414 31.00 30.82 7.78
CA GLY A 414 29.80 29.99 7.89
C GLY A 414 28.53 30.62 7.32
N ASN A 415 28.56 31.88 6.87
CA ASN A 415 27.40 32.57 6.31
C ASN A 415 27.05 31.97 4.94
N THR A 416 25.77 31.70 4.71
CA THR A 416 25.27 31.17 3.44
C THR A 416 24.51 32.23 2.64
N LYS A 417 24.66 32.20 1.31
CA LYS A 417 23.84 32.95 0.35
C LYS A 417 23.29 31.99 -0.70
N ILE A 418 22.01 32.14 -1.08
CA ILE A 418 21.47 31.42 -2.24
C ILE A 418 22.13 31.98 -3.50
N ILE A 419 22.66 31.09 -4.35
CA ILE A 419 23.25 31.44 -5.65
C ILE A 419 22.40 30.97 -6.84
N GLN A 420 21.63 29.90 -6.67
CA GLN A 420 20.75 29.34 -7.70
C GLN A 420 19.61 28.55 -7.05
N VAL A 421 18.46 28.54 -7.71
CA VAL A 421 17.34 27.63 -7.44
C VAL A 421 17.01 26.94 -8.76
N ASP A 422 16.97 25.61 -8.78
CA ASP A 422 16.52 24.81 -9.92
C ASP A 422 15.26 24.03 -9.52
N THR A 423 14.12 24.45 -10.07
CA THR A 423 12.80 23.87 -9.83
C THR A 423 12.46 22.75 -10.81
N THR A 424 13.43 22.30 -11.62
CA THR A 424 13.24 21.33 -12.72
C THR A 424 14.26 20.19 -12.70
N TYR A 425 15.19 20.20 -11.74
CA TYR A 425 16.25 19.21 -11.68
C TYR A 425 15.79 17.84 -11.17
N VAL A 426 14.82 17.81 -10.25
CA VAL A 426 14.38 16.59 -9.57
C VAL A 426 13.26 15.91 -10.37
N GLY A 427 13.25 14.57 -10.33
CA GLY A 427 12.20 13.75 -10.94
C GLY A 427 12.07 13.99 -12.45
N LYS A 428 13.19 14.05 -13.17
CA LYS A 428 13.21 14.42 -14.61
C LYS A 428 12.49 13.43 -15.49
N LEU A 429 12.55 12.16 -15.13
CA LEU A 429 11.99 11.06 -15.89
C LEU A 429 11.70 9.89 -14.94
N LEU A 430 10.48 9.37 -15.00
CA LEU A 430 10.09 8.14 -14.32
C LEU A 430 9.77 7.07 -15.35
N VAL A 431 10.42 5.92 -15.22
CA VAL A 431 10.26 4.80 -16.15
C VAL A 431 9.91 3.50 -15.45
N THR A 432 9.19 2.63 -16.15
CA THR A 432 9.00 1.23 -15.79
C THR A 432 9.12 0.36 -17.03
N LYS A 433 9.19 -0.97 -16.87
CA LYS A 433 9.16 -1.90 -18.02
C LYS A 433 7.79 -1.85 -18.68
N ARG A 434 7.75 -1.66 -20.00
CA ARG A 434 6.51 -1.67 -20.77
C ARG A 434 5.90 -3.08 -20.83
N VAL A 435 4.57 -3.15 -20.76
CA VAL A 435 3.81 -4.39 -20.94
C VAL A 435 4.19 -5.04 -22.28
N ASN A 436 4.48 -6.35 -22.27
CA ASN A 436 4.87 -7.14 -23.44
C ASN A 436 6.13 -6.64 -24.20
N SER A 437 6.99 -5.82 -23.58
CA SER A 437 8.24 -5.34 -24.19
C SER A 437 9.39 -5.18 -23.17
N ASN A 438 10.63 -5.11 -23.66
CA ASN A 438 11.81 -4.75 -22.88
C ASN A 438 12.17 -3.26 -22.98
N ALA A 439 11.46 -2.50 -23.83
CA ALA A 439 11.52 -1.05 -23.83
C ALA A 439 10.86 -0.48 -22.57
N TYR A 440 11.31 0.70 -22.14
CA TYR A 440 10.66 1.39 -21.04
C TYR A 440 9.33 2.02 -21.48
N ASP A 441 8.49 2.30 -20.49
CA ASP A 441 7.33 3.18 -20.58
C ASP A 441 7.59 4.41 -19.69
N ASP A 442 7.34 5.60 -20.21
CA ASP A 442 7.50 6.86 -19.47
C ASP A 442 6.21 7.17 -18.71
N ILE A 443 6.31 7.10 -17.38
CA ILE A 443 5.20 7.30 -16.46
C ILE A 443 5.33 8.62 -15.68
N THR A 444 6.23 9.53 -16.08
CA THR A 444 6.43 10.84 -15.41
C THR A 444 5.12 11.62 -15.29
N SER A 445 4.27 11.55 -16.31
CA SER A 445 2.97 12.20 -16.35
C SER A 445 1.91 11.60 -15.41
N THR A 446 2.14 10.40 -14.84
CA THR A 446 1.27 9.85 -13.77
C THR A 446 1.62 10.40 -12.40
N TYR A 447 2.86 10.90 -12.22
CA TYR A 447 3.38 11.42 -10.96
C TYR A 447 3.36 12.94 -10.85
N LYS A 448 3.57 13.67 -11.94
CA LYS A 448 3.54 15.14 -11.94
C LYS A 448 2.86 15.73 -13.16
N TYR A 449 2.37 16.96 -12.99
CA TYR A 449 1.88 17.79 -14.09
C TYR A 449 3.07 18.42 -14.85
N PRO A 450 2.89 18.82 -16.13
CA PRO A 450 3.96 19.47 -16.89
C PRO A 450 4.42 20.78 -16.26
N GLU A 451 5.74 20.95 -16.15
CA GLU A 451 6.39 22.15 -15.59
C GLU A 451 5.93 23.44 -16.26
N GLY A 452 5.89 24.53 -15.50
CA GLY A 452 5.56 25.88 -15.99
C GLY A 452 4.09 26.11 -16.41
N LYS A 453 3.21 25.11 -16.27
CA LYS A 453 1.77 25.26 -16.53
C LYS A 453 0.96 25.33 -15.24
N LEU A 454 0.12 26.36 -15.11
CA LEU A 454 -0.84 26.49 -14.01
C LEU A 454 -1.90 25.39 -14.11
N HIS A 455 -1.99 24.53 -13.09
CA HIS A 455 -3.02 23.51 -12.96
C HIS A 455 -3.86 23.79 -11.71
N LEU A 456 -5.10 24.23 -11.91
CA LEU A 456 -6.06 24.47 -10.83
C LEU A 456 -6.97 23.23 -10.67
N VAL A 457 -6.89 22.56 -9.52
CA VAL A 457 -7.75 21.41 -9.21
C VAL A 457 -9.11 21.91 -8.72
N GLN A 458 -10.09 21.99 -9.64
CA GLN A 458 -11.44 22.46 -9.34
C GLN A 458 -12.35 21.31 -8.85
N LYS A 459 -12.92 21.43 -7.65
CA LYS A 459 -13.89 20.47 -7.07
C LYS A 459 -15.25 21.17 -6.84
N HIS A 460 -16.37 20.51 -7.13
CA HIS A 460 -17.73 21.10 -7.15
C HIS A 460 -18.72 20.22 -6.36
N LEU A 461 -19.36 20.73 -5.28
CA LEU A 461 -20.48 20.06 -4.56
C LEU A 461 -21.36 21.05 -3.74
N GLY A 462 -22.61 21.33 -4.17
CA GLY A 462 -23.77 21.72 -3.33
C GLY A 462 -23.88 23.16 -2.74
N MET A 463 -25.11 23.65 -2.44
CA MET A 463 -25.47 25.06 -2.09
C MET A 463 -26.23 25.12 -0.73
N ASP A 464 -26.68 26.22 -0.08
CA ASP A 464 -26.82 27.68 -0.35
C ASP A 464 -26.99 28.43 1.02
N GLY A 465 -27.13 29.77 1.05
CA GLY A 465 -28.05 30.46 1.99
C GLY A 465 -27.52 31.46 3.06
N HIS A 466 -27.67 32.77 2.78
CA HIS A 466 -27.73 33.94 3.71
C HIS A 466 -26.47 34.38 4.52
N THR A 467 -26.45 35.66 4.98
CA THR A 467 -25.24 36.54 4.93
C THR A 467 -24.94 37.45 6.15
N CYS A 468 -23.64 37.65 6.46
CA CYS A 468 -23.09 38.84 7.16
C CYS A 468 -21.59 39.06 6.82
N PRO A 469 -21.11 40.27 6.47
CA PRO A 469 -19.74 40.49 5.94
C PRO A 469 -18.68 40.84 6.98
N ILE A 470 -17.43 40.34 6.80
CA ILE A 470 -16.22 40.75 7.55
C ILE A 470 -15.05 40.94 6.54
N PRO A 471 -14.35 42.10 6.52
CA PRO A 471 -13.28 42.36 5.55
C PRO A 471 -11.86 42.00 6.05
N PHE A 472 -11.02 41.44 5.16
CA PHE A 472 -9.59 41.20 5.39
C PHE A 472 -8.72 41.82 4.29
N PRO A 473 -7.64 42.56 4.62
CA PRO A 473 -6.67 43.07 3.65
C PRO A 473 -5.32 42.33 3.69
N VAL A 474 -4.64 42.22 2.54
CA VAL A 474 -3.26 41.71 2.40
C VAL A 474 -2.41 42.71 1.60
N ILE A 475 -1.15 42.88 1.98
CA ILE A 475 -0.19 43.82 1.34
C ILE A 475 1.08 43.04 0.96
N LEU A 476 1.61 43.28 -0.24
CA LEU A 476 2.88 42.74 -0.72
C LEU A 476 3.85 43.90 -1.02
N GLN A 477 5.15 43.71 -0.77
CA GLN A 477 6.20 44.70 -1.08
C GLN A 477 7.42 44.06 -1.78
N PRO A 478 8.19 44.84 -2.58
CA PRO A 478 9.21 44.27 -3.46
C PRO A 478 10.65 44.36 -2.91
N SER A 479 11.39 43.26 -3.09
CA SER A 479 12.86 43.15 -3.13
C SER A 479 13.70 43.38 -1.85
N SER A 480 14.75 42.57 -1.74
CA SER A 480 15.81 42.52 -0.71
C SER A 480 15.44 41.93 0.67
N TRP A 481 16.44 41.26 1.25
CA TRP A 481 16.28 40.40 2.43
C TRP A 481 16.10 41.20 3.72
N ARG A 482 14.88 41.27 4.25
CA ARG A 482 14.57 41.26 5.70
C ARG A 482 13.08 41.09 5.94
N VAL A 483 12.70 39.97 6.57
CA VAL A 483 11.36 39.79 7.11
C VAL A 483 11.11 40.83 8.20
N ARG A 484 10.05 41.63 8.07
CA ARG A 484 9.50 42.41 9.19
C ARG A 484 7.98 42.21 9.28
N PHE A 485 7.62 41.38 10.24
CA PHE A 485 6.26 41.19 10.72
C PHE A 485 5.63 42.50 11.21
N VAL A 486 4.31 42.60 11.05
CA VAL A 486 3.48 43.50 11.85
C VAL A 486 2.73 42.64 12.88
N TRP A 487 3.34 42.58 14.07
CA TRP A 487 2.84 42.34 15.44
C TRP A 487 1.34 41.99 15.63
N MET A 488 0.93 41.09 16.55
CA MET A 488 1.70 40.52 17.68
C MET A 488 1.37 39.03 18.00
N ILE A 489 1.37 38.65 19.29
CA ILE A 489 1.82 37.36 19.86
C ILE A 489 0.93 36.98 21.08
N ILE A 490 1.17 35.79 21.65
CA ILE A 490 0.89 35.31 23.03
C ILE A 490 0.75 36.46 24.07
N LEU A 491 -0.10 36.28 25.10
CA LEU A 491 -0.40 37.30 26.12
C LEU A 491 0.84 38.03 26.69
N GLN A 492 0.94 39.35 26.47
CA GLN A 492 1.15 40.40 27.51
C GLN A 492 1.17 41.85 26.94
N SER A 493 0.29 42.71 27.49
CA SER A 493 0.32 44.21 27.63
C SER A 493 0.83 45.19 26.51
N VAL A 494 -0.14 45.86 25.85
CA VAL A 494 -0.34 47.35 25.69
C VAL A 494 0.79 48.31 25.18
N LEU A 495 0.68 48.86 23.93
CA LEU A 495 0.59 50.34 23.56
C LEU A 495 0.78 50.73 22.05
N ALA A 496 -0.21 51.46 21.49
CA ALA A 496 -0.20 52.64 20.56
C ALA A 496 0.43 52.75 19.11
N LEU A 497 -0.47 52.93 18.12
CA LEU A 497 -0.65 54.07 17.13
C LEU A 497 0.16 54.30 15.80
N LYS A 498 -0.61 54.45 14.69
CA LYS A 498 -0.49 55.33 13.46
C LYS A 498 0.71 55.13 12.48
N SER A 499 0.66 55.38 11.16
CA SER A 499 -0.37 55.81 10.17
C SER A 499 0.07 55.49 8.70
N ALA A 500 -0.82 55.57 7.69
CA ALA A 500 -0.62 55.04 6.31
C ALA A 500 -0.39 56.08 5.18
N PRO A 501 0.05 55.65 3.97
CA PRO A 501 -0.17 56.34 2.69
C PRO A 501 -1.14 55.61 1.71
N LYS A 502 -1.50 56.27 0.60
CA LYS A 502 -2.67 55.99 -0.26
C LYS A 502 -2.45 54.92 -1.35
N CYS A 503 -3.56 54.35 -1.83
CA CYS A 503 -3.64 53.17 -2.72
C CYS A 503 -4.50 53.45 -3.97
N VAL A 504 -4.16 52.85 -5.11
CA VAL A 504 -5.05 52.68 -6.28
C VAL A 504 -5.69 51.30 -6.16
N LYS A 505 -7.03 51.23 -6.11
CA LYS A 505 -7.77 49.99 -5.92
C LYS A 505 -8.39 49.49 -7.23
N THR A 506 -8.20 48.22 -7.54
CA THR A 506 -9.06 47.45 -8.45
C THR A 506 -9.91 46.51 -7.58
N GLN A 507 -11.24 46.61 -7.68
CA GLN A 507 -12.16 45.88 -6.81
C GLN A 507 -12.90 44.83 -7.64
N ILE A 508 -12.70 43.55 -7.32
CA ILE A 508 -13.40 42.42 -7.96
C ILE A 508 -14.37 41.87 -6.92
N THR A 509 -15.65 41.78 -7.27
CA THR A 509 -16.71 41.30 -6.37
C THR A 509 -17.40 40.10 -7.03
N ASN A 510 -17.06 38.89 -6.60
CA ASN A 510 -17.82 37.69 -6.93
C ASN A 510 -18.93 37.50 -5.89
N ASN A 511 -20.08 36.99 -6.32
CA ASN A 511 -21.29 36.97 -5.49
C ASN A 511 -22.13 35.68 -5.60
N PRO A 512 -21.59 34.49 -5.23
CA PRO A 512 -22.39 33.32 -4.90
C PRO A 512 -22.53 33.16 -3.37
N LYS A 513 -23.74 32.89 -2.87
CA LYS A 513 -23.97 32.54 -1.45
C LYS A 513 -23.88 31.02 -1.29
N MET A 514 -23.02 30.54 -0.39
CA MET A 514 -22.93 29.10 -0.08
C MET A 514 -22.80 28.86 1.43
N ALA A 515 -23.42 27.78 1.91
CA ALA A 515 -23.26 27.30 3.28
C ALA A 515 -22.18 26.21 3.35
N VAL A 516 -21.50 26.12 4.49
CA VAL A 516 -20.31 25.27 4.67
C VAL A 516 -20.49 24.35 5.87
N ALA A 517 -20.37 23.04 5.65
CA ALA A 517 -20.32 22.04 6.72
C ALA A 517 -18.91 21.90 7.31
N VAL A 518 -18.78 21.30 8.50
CA VAL A 518 -17.47 21.03 9.12
C VAL A 518 -16.65 20.10 8.22
N GLY A 519 -15.54 20.59 7.69
CA GLY A 519 -14.65 19.84 6.79
C GLY A 519 -14.80 20.14 5.30
N GLN A 520 -15.56 21.16 4.89
CA GLN A 520 -15.60 21.64 3.49
C GLN A 520 -14.58 22.76 3.21
N GLU A 521 -14.12 22.79 1.96
CA GLU A 521 -13.16 23.74 1.40
C GLU A 521 -13.85 24.65 0.37
N LEU A 522 -13.50 25.93 0.33
CA LEU A 522 -14.01 26.92 -0.64
C LEU A 522 -12.84 27.45 -1.49
N THR A 523 -13.06 27.60 -2.80
CA THR A 523 -12.01 28.00 -3.76
C THR A 523 -12.52 29.07 -4.72
N ALA A 524 -11.74 30.14 -4.89
CA ALA A 524 -11.97 31.18 -5.90
C ALA A 524 -10.79 31.27 -6.87
N VAL A 525 -11.09 31.48 -8.16
CA VAL A 525 -10.10 31.61 -9.24
C VAL A 525 -10.10 33.04 -9.75
N LEU A 526 -8.91 33.60 -9.98
CA LEU A 526 -8.70 34.93 -10.53
C LEU A 526 -7.72 34.85 -11.71
N GLU A 527 -8.05 35.49 -12.82
CA GLU A 527 -7.16 35.53 -13.99
C GLU A 527 -5.99 36.52 -13.77
N SER A 528 -4.79 36.10 -14.17
CA SER A 528 -3.54 36.84 -13.94
C SER A 528 -3.42 38.15 -14.74
N SER A 529 -4.26 38.34 -15.76
CA SER A 529 -4.33 39.54 -16.60
C SER A 529 -4.77 40.80 -15.84
N LEU A 530 -5.32 40.67 -14.63
CA LEU A 530 -5.92 41.76 -13.85
C LEU A 530 -5.04 42.31 -12.72
N ILE A 531 -3.86 41.72 -12.45
CA ILE A 531 -3.02 42.10 -11.30
C ILE A 531 -1.64 42.57 -11.78
N ALA A 532 -1.48 43.89 -11.90
CA ALA A 532 -0.20 44.52 -12.20
C ALA A 532 0.80 44.35 -11.03
N PRO A 533 2.13 44.34 -11.29
CA PRO A 533 3.15 44.35 -10.24
C PRO A 533 2.95 45.51 -9.25
N GLY A 534 2.86 45.19 -7.95
CA GLY A 534 2.53 46.17 -6.89
C GLY A 534 1.03 46.43 -6.69
N GLY A 535 0.15 45.77 -7.43
CA GLY A 535 -1.29 45.78 -7.19
C GLY A 535 -1.70 45.17 -5.85
N THR A 536 -2.82 45.61 -5.30
CA THR A 536 -3.42 45.04 -4.09
C THR A 536 -4.68 44.27 -4.45
N LEU A 537 -4.74 42.99 -4.06
CA LEU A 537 -5.93 42.16 -4.19
C LEU A 537 -6.72 42.18 -2.88
N GLN A 538 -8.03 42.41 -2.94
CA GLN A 538 -8.93 42.28 -1.80
C GLN A 538 -10.03 41.28 -2.14
N TYR A 539 -9.97 40.09 -1.54
CA TYR A 539 -11.03 39.08 -1.60
C TYR A 539 -11.91 39.22 -0.36
N THR A 540 -13.20 38.93 -0.48
CA THR A 540 -14.14 38.95 0.65
C THR A 540 -15.20 37.90 0.40
N ASP A 541 -15.35 36.99 1.36
CA ASP A 541 -16.29 35.87 1.32
C ASP A 541 -17.23 35.92 2.53
N THR A 542 -18.34 35.21 2.48
CA THR A 542 -19.35 35.19 3.53
C THR A 542 -19.64 33.77 3.98
N ILE A 543 -19.33 33.47 5.25
CA ILE A 543 -19.40 32.11 5.79
C ILE A 543 -20.40 32.07 6.96
N THR A 544 -21.39 31.19 6.86
CA THR A 544 -22.45 31.02 7.88
C THR A 544 -22.27 29.66 8.57
N PRO A 545 -21.83 29.61 9.84
CA PRO A 545 -21.57 28.35 10.55
C PRO A 545 -22.86 27.64 10.95
N GLN A 546 -22.97 26.33 10.69
CA GLN A 546 -24.19 25.56 10.96
C GLN A 546 -24.24 24.81 12.31
N SER A 547 -23.25 24.99 13.18
CA SER A 547 -23.27 24.39 14.54
C SER A 547 -22.46 25.22 15.55
N PRO A 548 -22.92 25.33 16.81
CA PRO A 548 -22.16 25.95 17.88
C PRO A 548 -20.79 25.30 18.15
N GLY A 549 -20.01 25.97 18.99
CA GLY A 549 -18.70 25.55 19.47
C GLY A 549 -17.53 26.15 18.70
N LYS A 550 -16.32 25.75 19.11
CA LYS A 550 -15.06 26.20 18.52
C LYS A 550 -14.90 25.67 17.10
N LYS A 551 -14.68 26.56 16.13
CA LYS A 551 -14.31 26.25 14.74
C LYS A 551 -12.97 26.90 14.41
N VAL A 552 -12.28 26.35 13.41
CA VAL A 552 -11.06 26.92 12.85
C VAL A 552 -11.31 27.13 11.36
N LEU A 553 -11.23 28.38 10.91
CA LEU A 553 -11.26 28.74 9.50
C LEU A 553 -9.82 28.86 9.00
N MET A 554 -9.45 28.15 7.93
CA MET A 554 -8.11 28.23 7.35
C MET A 554 -8.19 28.83 5.94
N ALA A 555 -7.31 29.79 5.65
CA ALA A 555 -7.16 30.40 4.34
C ALA A 555 -5.77 30.07 3.81
N CYS A 556 -5.70 29.59 2.57
CA CYS A 556 -4.45 29.31 1.85
C CYS A 556 -4.38 30.17 0.58
N LEU A 557 -3.21 30.75 0.33
CA LEU A 557 -2.86 31.39 -0.94
C LEU A 557 -1.60 30.69 -1.48
N ASP A 558 -1.74 30.11 -2.68
CA ASP A 558 -0.68 29.40 -3.37
C ASP A 558 -0.63 29.81 -4.85
N CYS A 559 0.56 30.13 -5.36
CA CYS A 559 0.81 30.46 -6.75
C CYS A 559 2.30 30.27 -7.12
N ALA A 560 2.62 30.34 -8.41
CA ALA A 560 3.96 30.10 -8.96
C ALA A 560 5.08 31.00 -8.40
N THR A 561 4.76 32.14 -7.76
CA THR A 561 5.73 33.05 -7.12
C THR A 561 5.61 33.13 -5.59
N VAL A 562 4.55 32.56 -5.01
CA VAL A 562 4.27 32.60 -3.56
C VAL A 562 3.55 31.30 -3.18
N ARG A 563 4.28 30.33 -2.62
CA ARG A 563 3.72 29.08 -2.08
C ARG A 563 3.54 29.17 -0.55
N GLN A 564 2.63 28.35 -0.01
CA GLN A 564 2.44 28.12 1.45
C GLN A 564 2.03 29.34 2.31
N VAL A 565 1.41 30.38 1.75
CA VAL A 565 0.85 31.46 2.59
C VAL A 565 -0.47 30.99 3.19
N THR A 566 -0.40 30.45 4.40
CA THR A 566 -1.55 29.97 5.17
C THR A 566 -1.79 30.85 6.40
N ASN A 567 -3.06 31.04 6.76
CA ASN A 567 -3.46 31.65 8.02
C ASN A 567 -4.70 30.95 8.55
N GLN A 568 -4.90 30.97 9.86
CA GLN A 568 -6.06 30.38 10.51
C GLN A 568 -6.69 31.33 11.52
N LEU A 569 -8.02 31.34 11.57
CA LEU A 569 -8.84 32.10 12.49
C LEU A 569 -9.67 31.13 13.33
N GLU A 570 -9.40 31.07 14.62
CA GLU A 570 -10.29 30.39 15.56
C GLU A 570 -11.51 31.28 15.85
N ILE A 571 -12.71 30.75 15.63
CA ILE A 571 -13.97 31.42 15.98
C ILE A 571 -14.77 30.54 16.92
N PHE A 572 -15.42 31.15 17.91
CA PHE A 572 -16.36 30.44 18.77
C PHE A 572 -17.78 30.82 18.33
N VAL A 573 -18.48 29.85 17.75
CA VAL A 573 -19.87 30.01 17.32
C VAL A 573 -20.74 29.74 18.55
N GLN A 574 -21.60 30.69 18.93
CA GLN A 574 -22.57 30.51 20.02
C GLN A 574 -23.83 29.81 19.50
#